data_AF-A0A4Q9H9Q0-F1
#
_entry.id   AF-A0A4Q9H9Q0-F1
#
_cell.length_a   1.000
_cell.length_b   1.000
_cell.length_c   1.000
_cell.angle_alpha   90.00
_cell.angle_beta   90.00
_cell.angle_gamma   90.00
#
_symmetry.space_group_name_H-M   'P 1'
#
loop_
_entity.id
_entity.type
_entity.pdbx_description
1 polymer ?
#
loop_
_entity_poly.entity_id
_entity_poly.type
_entity_poly.pdbx_seq_one_letter_code
_entity_poly.pdbx_strand_id
1 'polypeptide(L)'
;MEKNLRDSLQQGIYKVINPFVKGLIKIGLTPNAVTTIGLILNIGVAVIFVLGAEKSNRGDMSYIGWGGALVLFAGLFDMLDGQVARLGNMSSKFGALYDSVLDRYSEMIMFLGICYYLVAHHYFLSSLFAFIALIGSMMVSYTRARAEGLGVECKGGLMQRPERVVTIGVFAIACGIAGHFIGGDYKVYIPGISFHVFETMSIFTMPITLMAILTNITAVKRLQEAKKGLEAQEFNERKGNNKAALIAGLVLMGSLTGMLSFNANAQGSDPSPITFPTPKDISDQLFYLQRDPNTNTIICQLNVDKHGEVNKEQPVNVFWMRYGDKGEKKELSYIQRKFAYGIISKNMGNGQFELRFTSHKKLPMYLNKSGADKKYHVFATINNKKMQLERIFLRIEGGTFWFPNVKYVEIKGVDASEPSKTLVERIKV
;
A
#
# COMPACT_ATOMS: atom_id res chain seq x y z
N MET A 1 18.43 29.34 -21.32
CA MET A 1 19.66 28.84 -20.66
C MET A 1 19.53 29.08 -19.15
N GLU A 2 18.65 28.35 -18.47
CA GLU A 2 18.54 28.37 -17.01
C GLU A 2 19.13 27.06 -16.49
N LYS A 3 20.43 27.06 -16.19
CA LYS A 3 20.96 26.08 -15.24
C LYS A 3 20.37 26.48 -13.89
N ASN A 4 19.37 25.74 -13.43
CA ASN A 4 18.61 26.04 -12.22
C ASN A 4 19.58 26.18 -11.03
N LEU A 5 19.35 27.18 -10.17
CA LEU A 5 20.08 27.41 -8.91
C LEU A 5 20.25 26.12 -8.10
N ARG A 6 19.25 25.23 -8.16
CA ARG A 6 19.24 23.89 -7.56
C ARG A 6 20.32 22.96 -8.11
N ASP A 7 20.54 22.95 -9.43
CA ASP A 7 21.56 22.12 -10.07
C ASP A 7 22.97 22.62 -9.74
N SER A 8 23.13 23.95 -9.65
CA SER A 8 24.39 24.58 -9.25
C SER A 8 24.73 24.30 -7.78
N LEU A 9 23.73 24.38 -6.89
CA LEU A 9 23.85 23.98 -5.47
C LEU A 9 24.18 22.49 -5.32
N GLN A 10 23.50 21.63 -6.09
CA GLN A 10 23.74 20.19 -6.07
C GLN A 10 25.16 19.85 -6.56
N GLN A 11 25.63 20.50 -7.63
CA GLN A 11 27.01 20.35 -8.10
C GLN A 11 28.04 20.86 -7.09
N GLY A 12 27.74 21.97 -6.39
CA GLY A 12 28.56 22.48 -5.28
C GLY A 12 28.68 21.47 -4.14
N ILE A 13 27.56 20.89 -3.71
CA ILE A 13 27.52 19.84 -2.67
C ILE A 13 28.36 18.64 -3.11
N TYR A 14 28.21 18.16 -4.35
CA TYR A 14 29.01 17.03 -4.85
C TYR A 14 30.50 17.35 -4.94
N LYS A 15 30.88 18.58 -5.27
CA LYS A 15 32.29 18.97 -5.30
C LYS A 15 32.93 18.88 -3.91
N VAL A 16 32.17 19.17 -2.85
CA VAL A 16 32.63 19.06 -1.47
C VAL A 16 32.59 17.62 -0.97
N ILE A 17 31.52 16.86 -1.25
CA ILE A 17 31.30 15.50 -0.73
C ILE A 17 32.15 14.45 -1.46
N ASN A 18 32.34 14.56 -2.78
CA ASN A 18 32.98 13.51 -3.59
C ASN A 18 34.41 13.16 -3.16
N PRO A 19 35.28 14.12 -2.76
CA PRO A 19 36.59 13.79 -2.20
C PRO A 19 36.52 12.88 -0.97
N PHE A 20 35.58 13.15 -0.06
CA PHE A 20 35.35 12.30 1.11
C PHE A 20 34.86 10.91 0.70
N VAL A 21 33.87 10.84 -0.19
CA VAL A 21 33.34 9.56 -0.71
C VAL A 21 34.45 8.72 -1.36
N LYS A 22 35.31 9.33 -2.18
CA LYS A 22 36.48 8.66 -2.78
C LYS A 22 37.47 8.18 -1.71
N GLY A 23 37.66 8.96 -0.64
CA GLY A 23 38.44 8.55 0.52
C GLY A 23 37.88 7.30 1.19
N LEU A 24 36.58 7.27 1.46
CA LEU A 24 35.90 6.11 2.07
C LEU A 24 36.03 4.85 1.18
N ILE A 25 35.84 5.01 -0.14
CA ILE A 25 36.03 3.92 -1.10
C ILE A 25 37.48 3.41 -1.08
N LYS A 26 38.47 4.31 -1.02
CA LYS A 26 39.89 3.94 -0.97
C LYS A 26 40.26 3.18 0.30
N ILE A 27 39.60 3.47 1.42
CA ILE A 27 39.79 2.75 2.70
C ILE A 27 39.03 1.40 2.69
N GLY A 28 38.24 1.12 1.65
CA GLY A 28 37.52 -0.15 1.50
C GLY A 28 36.18 -0.21 2.23
N LEU A 29 35.63 0.94 2.64
CA LEU A 29 34.30 0.97 3.25
C LEU A 29 33.23 0.65 2.21
N THR A 30 32.43 -0.36 2.51
CA THR A 30 31.26 -0.73 1.71
C THR A 30 30.07 0.19 2.01
N PRO A 31 29.10 0.36 1.09
CA PRO A 31 27.89 1.14 1.36
C PRO A 31 27.17 0.68 2.63
N ASN A 32 26.99 -0.63 2.79
CA ASN A 32 26.33 -1.20 3.97
C ASN A 32 27.09 -0.85 5.26
N ALA A 33 28.43 -0.86 5.25
CA ALA A 33 29.21 -0.45 6.41
C ALA A 33 29.00 1.03 6.76
N VAL A 34 28.90 1.91 5.76
CA VAL A 34 28.59 3.34 5.96
C VAL A 34 27.20 3.51 6.58
N THR A 35 26.19 2.80 6.08
CA THR A 35 24.84 2.77 6.68
C THR A 35 24.87 2.24 8.12
N THR A 36 25.62 1.17 8.40
CA THR A 36 25.76 0.63 9.77
C THR A 36 26.42 1.64 10.72
N ILE A 37 27.42 2.39 10.24
CA ILE A 37 28.02 3.48 11.01
C ILE A 37 26.98 4.56 11.30
N GLY A 38 26.15 4.95 10.32
CA GLY A 38 25.03 5.88 10.52
C GLY A 38 24.07 5.43 11.62
N LEU A 39 23.72 4.13 11.66
CA LEU A 39 22.93 3.54 12.73
C LEU A 39 23.61 3.65 14.10
N ILE A 40 24.90 3.29 14.19
CA ILE A 40 25.68 3.38 15.44
C ILE A 40 25.74 4.83 15.94
N LEU A 41 25.90 5.80 15.04
CA LEU A 41 25.89 7.22 15.39
C LEU A 41 24.52 7.66 15.93
N ASN A 42 23.41 7.19 15.34
CA ASN A 42 22.07 7.47 15.86
C ASN A 42 21.78 6.78 17.20
N ILE A 43 22.35 5.59 17.46
CA ILE A 43 22.36 5.01 18.81
C ILE A 43 23.13 5.94 19.77
N GLY A 44 24.26 6.48 19.33
CA GLY A 44 25.01 7.49 20.09
C GLY A 44 24.18 8.74 20.40
N VAL A 45 23.38 9.23 19.45
CA VAL A 45 22.44 10.35 19.69
C VAL A 45 21.47 9.99 20.82
N ALA A 46 20.84 8.82 20.76
CA ALA A 46 19.92 8.38 21.79
C ALA A 46 20.61 8.28 23.17
N VAL A 47 21.84 7.77 23.21
CA VAL A 47 22.65 7.70 24.44
C VAL A 47 22.95 9.10 24.98
N ILE A 48 23.28 10.09 24.14
CA ILE A 48 23.50 11.48 24.60
C ILE A 48 22.23 12.03 25.26
N PHE A 49 21.06 11.84 24.64
CA PHE A 49 19.80 12.28 25.22
C PHE A 49 19.46 11.52 26.52
N VAL A 50 19.69 10.21 26.59
CA VAL A 50 19.46 9.44 27.83
C VAL A 50 20.43 9.90 28.93
N LEU A 51 21.71 10.11 28.62
CA LEU A 51 22.67 10.62 29.60
C LEU A 51 22.32 12.03 30.07
N GLY A 52 21.85 12.90 29.18
CA GLY A 52 21.32 14.20 29.57
C GLY A 52 20.13 14.06 30.52
N ALA A 53 19.20 13.16 30.20
CA ALA A 53 18.03 12.90 31.05
C ALA A 53 18.40 12.48 32.48
N GLU A 54 19.44 11.66 32.64
CA GLU A 54 19.83 11.09 33.95
C GLU A 54 20.84 11.94 34.72
N LYS A 55 21.71 12.66 34.03
CA LYS A 55 22.86 13.36 34.65
C LYS A 55 22.75 14.87 34.61
N SER A 56 21.93 15.44 33.73
CA SER A 56 21.76 16.88 33.62
C SER A 56 20.54 17.35 34.41
N ASN A 57 20.52 18.65 34.69
CA ASN A 57 19.33 19.30 35.23
C ASN A 57 18.49 19.86 34.08
N ARG A 58 17.23 20.16 34.36
CA ARG A 58 16.29 20.72 33.37
C ARG A 58 16.79 21.99 32.68
N GLY A 59 17.59 22.81 33.35
CA GLY A 59 18.18 24.04 32.80
C GLY A 59 19.49 23.83 32.02
N ASP A 60 20.00 22.60 31.89
CA ASP A 60 21.20 22.31 31.10
C ASP A 60 20.81 21.83 29.69
N MET A 61 20.97 22.72 28.71
CA MET A 61 20.66 22.44 27.30
C MET A 61 21.86 21.88 26.52
N SER A 62 23.01 21.64 27.17
CA SER A 62 24.24 21.23 26.50
C SER A 62 24.09 19.87 25.82
N TYR A 63 23.44 18.90 26.46
CA TYR A 63 23.18 17.57 25.92
C TYR A 63 22.27 17.62 24.69
N ILE A 64 21.30 18.53 24.65
CA ILE A 64 20.46 18.76 23.46
C ILE A 64 21.35 19.28 22.33
N GLY A 65 22.21 20.27 22.60
CA GLY A 65 23.13 20.82 21.61
C GLY A 65 24.07 19.77 21.01
N TRP A 66 24.72 18.97 21.86
CA TRP A 66 25.60 17.89 21.43
C TRP A 66 24.85 16.77 20.71
N GLY A 67 23.65 16.42 21.18
CA GLY A 67 22.76 15.49 20.49
C GLY A 67 22.43 15.99 19.09
N GLY A 68 22.10 17.27 18.95
CA GLY A 68 21.84 17.93 17.67
C GLY A 68 23.03 17.91 16.71
N ALA A 69 24.23 18.19 17.23
CA ALA A 69 25.47 18.10 16.45
C ALA A 69 25.71 16.68 15.92
N LEU A 70 25.51 15.68 16.77
CA LEU A 70 25.65 14.28 16.36
C LEU A 70 24.55 13.83 15.40
N VAL A 71 23.31 14.34 15.51
CA VAL A 71 22.23 14.10 14.52
C VAL A 71 22.63 14.59 13.13
N LEU A 72 23.14 15.83 13.02
CA LEU A 72 23.60 16.35 11.72
C LEU A 72 24.78 15.56 11.18
N PHE A 73 25.73 15.20 12.05
CA PHE A 73 26.89 14.40 11.66
C PHE A 73 26.49 12.99 11.19
N ALA A 74 25.59 12.31 11.90
CA ALA A 74 25.05 11.01 11.52
C ALA A 74 24.30 11.09 10.18
N GLY A 75 23.51 12.15 9.98
CA GLY A 75 22.80 12.41 8.73
C GLY A 75 23.71 12.56 7.52
N LEU A 76 24.99 12.92 7.70
CA LEU A 76 25.96 12.91 6.61
C LEU A 76 26.27 11.48 6.15
N PHE A 77 26.46 10.53 7.06
CA PHE A 77 26.74 9.13 6.73
C PHE A 77 25.58 8.49 5.96
N ASP A 78 24.35 8.79 6.36
CA ASP A 78 23.11 8.40 5.68
C ASP A 78 22.99 8.96 4.25
N MET A 79 23.67 10.06 3.94
CA MET A 79 23.72 10.62 2.58
C MET A 79 24.91 10.07 1.78
N LEU A 80 25.97 9.63 2.48
CA LEU A 80 27.22 9.16 1.90
C LEU A 80 27.11 7.73 1.37
N ASP A 81 26.36 6.83 2.01
CA ASP A 81 26.25 5.43 1.61
C ASP A 81 25.75 5.24 0.17
N GLY A 82 24.74 6.00 -0.27
CA GLY A 82 24.24 6.00 -1.63
C GLY A 82 25.25 6.58 -2.62
N GLN A 83 26.07 7.54 -2.20
CA GLN A 83 27.17 8.05 -3.04
C GLN A 83 28.32 7.06 -3.14
N VAL A 84 28.67 6.38 -2.05
CA VAL A 84 29.66 5.29 -2.03
C VAL A 84 29.20 4.15 -2.93
N ALA A 85 27.91 3.80 -2.89
CA ALA A 85 27.33 2.78 -3.77
C ALA A 85 27.40 3.16 -5.26
N ARG A 86 27.14 4.43 -5.60
CA ARG A 86 27.18 4.93 -6.98
C ARG A 86 28.60 5.11 -7.51
N LEU A 87 29.45 5.83 -6.78
CA LEU A 87 30.83 6.12 -7.20
C LEU A 87 31.75 4.90 -7.09
N GLY A 88 31.46 3.99 -6.16
CA GLY A 88 32.21 2.74 -6.00
C GLY A 88 31.75 1.60 -6.91
N ASN A 89 30.69 1.80 -7.73
CA ASN A 89 30.04 0.72 -8.49
C ASN A 89 29.59 -0.47 -7.62
N MET A 90 29.16 -0.21 -6.39
CA MET A 90 28.74 -1.23 -5.40
C MET A 90 27.22 -1.22 -5.15
N SER A 91 26.44 -0.64 -6.07
CA SER A 91 24.98 -0.56 -5.94
C SER A 91 24.33 -1.94 -6.04
N SER A 92 23.45 -2.28 -5.09
CA SER A 92 22.72 -3.56 -5.09
C SER A 92 21.29 -3.41 -4.57
N LYS A 93 20.40 -4.32 -4.99
CA LYS A 93 19.00 -4.34 -4.50
C LYS A 93 18.92 -4.58 -2.99
N PHE A 94 19.76 -5.48 -2.47
CA PHE A 94 19.85 -5.73 -1.04
C PHE A 94 20.38 -4.50 -0.29
N GLY A 95 21.43 -3.84 -0.80
CA GLY A 95 21.96 -2.61 -0.20
C GLY A 95 20.89 -1.51 -0.11
N ALA A 96 20.11 -1.30 -1.17
CA ALA A 96 19.00 -0.33 -1.15
C ALA A 96 17.92 -0.69 -0.10
N LEU A 97 17.62 -1.99 0.08
CA LEU A 97 16.70 -2.44 1.14
C LEU A 97 17.32 -2.28 2.54
N TYR A 98 18.61 -2.58 2.69
CA TYR A 98 19.36 -2.49 3.94
C TYR A 98 19.44 -1.04 4.45
N ASP A 99 19.88 -0.11 3.58
CA ASP A 99 19.86 1.35 3.78
C ASP A 99 18.48 1.81 4.25
N SER A 100 17.48 1.53 3.41
CA SER A 100 16.07 1.78 3.71
C SER A 100 15.65 1.28 5.09
N VAL A 101 15.96 0.04 5.49
CA VAL A 101 15.54 -0.51 6.79
C VAL A 101 16.28 0.16 7.94
N LEU A 102 17.59 0.33 7.84
CA LEU A 102 18.40 0.94 8.91
C LEU A 102 18.07 2.42 9.10
N ASP A 103 17.67 3.14 8.07
CA ASP A 103 17.17 4.52 8.19
C ASP A 103 16.01 4.62 9.17
N ARG A 104 15.04 3.69 9.07
CA ARG A 104 13.88 3.67 9.96
C ARG A 104 14.30 3.37 11.39
N TYR A 105 15.18 2.39 11.59
CA TYR A 105 15.69 2.08 12.92
C TYR A 105 16.47 3.25 13.53
N SER A 106 17.34 3.88 12.75
CA SER A 106 18.13 5.05 13.15
C SER A 106 17.22 6.18 13.62
N GLU A 107 16.19 6.49 12.85
CA GLU A 107 15.24 7.54 13.20
C GLU A 107 14.39 7.19 14.43
N MET A 108 13.92 5.94 14.53
CA MET A 108 13.18 5.46 15.72
C MET A 108 14.02 5.52 17.00
N ILE A 109 15.29 5.14 16.93
CA ILE A 109 16.22 5.16 18.07
C ILE A 109 16.52 6.60 18.49
N MET A 110 16.78 7.49 17.52
CA MET A 110 16.96 8.93 17.79
C MET A 110 15.73 9.51 18.50
N PHE A 111 14.52 9.29 17.97
CA PHE A 111 13.29 9.78 18.60
C PHE A 111 13.03 9.14 19.96
N LEU A 112 13.42 7.88 20.19
CA LEU A 112 13.33 7.25 21.50
C LEU A 112 14.15 8.03 22.54
N GLY A 113 15.39 8.40 22.21
CA GLY A 113 16.23 9.23 23.09
C GLY A 113 15.61 10.60 23.35
N ILE A 114 15.13 11.28 22.31
CA ILE A 114 14.46 12.60 22.43
C ILE A 114 13.22 12.49 23.35
N CYS A 115 12.36 11.51 23.10
CA CYS A 115 11.16 11.28 23.91
C CYS A 115 11.52 11.00 25.38
N TYR A 116 12.53 10.15 25.62
CA TYR A 116 13.00 9.85 26.97
C TYR A 116 13.48 11.12 27.70
N TYR A 117 14.35 11.91 27.06
CA TYR A 117 14.84 13.17 27.62
C TYR A 117 13.71 14.14 27.97
N LEU A 118 12.73 14.27 27.08
CA LEU A 118 11.58 15.14 27.29
C LEU A 118 10.71 14.67 28.46
N VAL A 119 10.43 13.38 28.55
CA VAL A 119 9.62 12.81 29.65
C VAL A 119 10.33 12.97 30.99
N ALA A 120 11.62 12.62 31.06
CA ALA A 120 12.43 12.68 32.28
C ALA A 120 12.49 14.10 32.88
N HIS A 121 12.54 15.12 32.02
CA HIS A 121 12.55 16.53 32.44
C HIS A 121 11.14 17.16 32.59
N HIS A 122 10.09 16.34 32.60
CA HIS A 122 8.68 16.76 32.74
C HIS A 122 8.14 17.63 31.58
N TYR A 123 8.66 17.44 30.37
CA TYR A 123 8.13 18.01 29.12
C TYR A 123 7.16 17.05 28.44
N PHE A 124 6.15 16.59 29.18
CA PHE A 124 5.22 15.56 28.70
C PHE A 124 4.54 15.92 27.38
N LEU A 125 3.98 17.12 27.24
CA LEU A 125 3.30 17.52 26.00
C LEU A 125 4.26 17.57 24.80
N SER A 126 5.48 18.08 24.98
CA SER A 126 6.52 18.07 23.95
C SER A 126 6.92 16.64 23.54
N SER A 127 7.03 15.72 24.52
CA SER A 127 7.32 14.30 24.23
C SER A 127 6.21 13.63 23.42
N LEU A 128 4.94 13.97 23.67
CA LEU A 128 3.82 13.47 22.88
C LEU A 128 3.90 13.96 21.44
N PHE A 129 4.23 15.23 21.21
CA PHE A 129 4.45 15.74 19.85
C PHE A 129 5.68 15.12 19.17
N ALA A 130 6.77 14.87 19.91
CA ALA A 130 7.92 14.14 19.39
C ALA A 130 7.53 12.71 18.97
N PHE A 131 6.70 12.03 19.76
CA PHE A 131 6.17 10.71 19.41
C PHE A 131 5.23 10.76 18.19
N ILE A 132 4.39 11.79 18.06
CA ILE A 132 3.55 12.00 16.87
C ILE A 132 4.40 12.30 15.63
N ALA A 133 5.52 13.02 15.77
CA ALA A 133 6.50 13.21 14.70
C ALA A 133 7.16 11.90 14.28
N LEU A 134 7.49 11.03 15.23
CA LEU A 134 7.98 9.68 14.93
C LEU A 134 6.95 8.88 14.11
N ILE A 135 5.69 8.87 14.53
CA ILE A 135 4.59 8.21 13.78
C ILE A 135 4.52 8.77 12.36
N GLY A 136 4.47 10.10 12.23
CA GLY A 136 4.38 10.77 10.95
C GLY A 136 5.56 10.45 10.04
N SER A 137 6.78 10.45 10.57
CA SER A 137 7.99 10.10 9.85
C SER A 137 7.94 8.67 9.29
N MET A 138 7.54 7.71 10.12
CA MET A 138 7.37 6.31 9.69
C MET A 138 6.32 6.19 8.60
N MET A 139 5.21 6.91 8.74
CA MET A 139 4.13 6.89 7.74
C MET A 139 4.52 7.56 6.43
N VAL A 140 5.31 8.65 6.44
CA VAL A 140 5.85 9.28 5.22
C VAL A 140 6.67 8.27 4.42
N SER A 141 7.55 7.51 5.09
CA SER A 141 8.42 6.51 4.47
C SER A 141 7.64 5.27 4.00
N TYR A 142 6.76 4.73 4.85
CA TYR A 142 5.97 3.54 4.54
C TYR A 142 5.01 3.76 3.37
N THR A 143 4.29 4.88 3.37
CA THR A 143 3.30 5.18 2.32
C THR A 143 3.98 5.28 0.95
N ARG A 144 5.18 5.87 0.89
CA ARG A 144 5.99 5.91 -0.33
C ARG A 144 6.42 4.51 -0.76
N ALA A 145 7.06 3.74 0.12
CA ALA A 145 7.55 2.40 -0.20
C ALA A 145 6.41 1.47 -0.65
N ARG A 146 5.24 1.59 -0.01
CA ARG A 146 4.05 0.80 -0.36
C ARG A 146 3.46 1.23 -1.71
N ALA A 147 3.40 2.53 -2.00
CA ALA A 147 2.95 3.03 -3.29
C ALA A 147 3.88 2.59 -4.43
N GLU A 148 5.19 2.73 -4.24
CA GLU A 148 6.20 2.30 -5.22
C GLU A 148 6.13 0.77 -5.44
N GLY A 149 5.90 -0.01 -4.38
CA GLY A 149 5.66 -1.46 -4.47
C GLY A 149 4.35 -1.85 -5.19
N LEU A 150 3.41 -0.92 -5.34
CA LEU A 150 2.21 -1.08 -6.17
C LEU A 150 2.39 -0.46 -7.57
N GLY A 151 3.61 0.00 -7.92
CA GLY A 151 3.93 0.56 -9.22
C GLY A 151 3.64 2.06 -9.36
N VAL A 152 3.31 2.77 -8.28
CA VAL A 152 3.04 4.22 -8.31
C VAL A 152 4.17 4.99 -7.66
N GLU A 153 4.80 5.89 -8.40
CA GLU A 153 5.86 6.74 -7.84
C GLU A 153 5.28 7.84 -6.94
N CYS A 154 5.76 7.90 -5.69
CA CYS A 154 5.39 8.94 -4.72
C CYS A 154 6.64 9.67 -4.21
N LYS A 155 7.14 10.63 -5.00
CA LYS A 155 8.41 11.35 -4.72
C LYS A 155 8.23 12.72 -4.02
N GLY A 156 7.01 13.25 -3.95
CA GLY A 156 6.70 14.56 -3.39
C GLY A 156 6.47 14.58 -1.86
N GLY A 157 6.13 15.75 -1.33
CA GLY A 157 5.75 15.95 0.07
C GLY A 157 6.78 16.76 0.89
N LEU A 158 6.28 17.45 1.92
CA LEU A 158 7.08 18.22 2.87
C LEU A 158 7.67 17.29 3.94
N MET A 159 8.70 17.73 4.67
CA MET A 159 9.29 16.97 5.78
C MET A 159 9.73 15.55 5.38
N GLN A 160 10.45 15.44 4.26
CA GLN A 160 11.17 14.21 3.94
C GLN A 160 12.37 14.09 4.89
N ARG A 161 13.14 13.00 4.75
CA ARG A 161 14.20 12.67 5.70
C ARG A 161 15.24 13.79 5.86
N PRO A 162 15.78 14.40 4.79
CA PRO A 162 16.75 15.49 4.94
C PRO A 162 16.16 16.69 5.71
N GLU A 163 14.93 17.09 5.43
CA GLU A 163 14.30 18.21 6.13
C GLU A 163 14.10 17.91 7.62
N ARG A 164 13.75 16.67 7.98
CA ARG A 164 13.58 16.26 9.38
C ARG A 164 14.90 16.25 10.14
N VAL A 165 15.95 15.65 9.55
CA VAL A 165 17.29 15.59 10.16
C VAL A 165 17.85 17.00 10.37
N VAL A 166 17.73 17.88 9.36
CA VAL A 166 18.15 19.27 9.48
C VAL A 166 17.34 20.01 10.54
N THR A 167 16.02 19.83 10.57
CA THR A 167 15.16 20.47 11.58
C THR A 167 15.56 20.05 13.00
N ILE A 168 15.67 18.75 13.27
CA ILE A 168 16.04 18.25 14.60
C ILE A 168 17.44 18.76 14.98
N GLY A 169 18.42 18.57 14.10
CA GLY A 169 19.81 18.88 14.41
C GLY A 169 20.09 20.38 14.60
N VAL A 170 19.61 21.23 13.68
CA VAL A 170 19.84 22.68 13.73
C VAL A 170 19.17 23.29 14.96
N PHE A 171 17.91 22.95 15.23
CA PHE A 171 17.19 23.53 16.35
C PHE A 171 17.64 22.96 17.71
N ALA A 172 18.16 21.73 17.75
CA ALA A 172 18.82 21.19 18.93
C ALA A 172 20.11 21.96 19.25
N ILE A 173 20.97 22.20 18.25
CA ILE A 173 22.18 23.03 18.41
C ILE A 173 21.81 24.46 18.83
N ALA A 174 20.82 25.06 18.17
CA ALA A 174 20.34 26.40 18.52
C ALA A 174 19.83 26.46 19.95
N CYS A 175 19.13 25.43 20.44
CA CYS A 175 18.69 25.33 21.82
C CYS A 175 19.86 25.23 22.80
N GLY A 176 20.88 24.41 22.50
CA GLY A 176 22.10 24.31 23.31
C GLY A 176 22.87 25.63 23.39
N ILE A 177 23.04 26.32 22.26
CA ILE A 177 23.68 27.63 22.17
C ILE A 177 22.87 28.68 22.94
N ALA A 178 21.55 28.74 22.72
CA ALA A 178 20.68 29.66 23.43
C ALA A 178 20.72 29.41 24.94
N GLY A 179 20.69 28.16 25.40
CA GLY A 179 20.83 27.82 26.81
C GLY A 179 22.09 28.38 27.45
N HIS A 180 23.20 28.49 26.70
CA HIS A 180 24.43 29.13 27.17
C HIS A 180 24.31 30.66 27.30
N PHE A 181 23.64 31.32 26.35
CA PHE A 181 23.57 32.79 26.31
C PHE A 181 22.40 33.39 27.10
N ILE A 182 21.20 32.82 26.99
CA ILE A 182 19.97 33.33 27.65
C ILE A 182 19.64 32.56 28.94
N GLY A 183 20.31 31.44 29.20
CA GLY A 183 20.02 30.52 30.30
C GLY A 183 18.99 29.44 29.92
N GLY A 184 19.14 28.22 30.44
CA GLY A 184 18.23 27.12 30.10
C GLY A 184 16.84 27.22 30.73
N ASP A 185 16.70 27.95 31.84
CA ASP A 185 15.41 28.15 32.52
C ASP A 185 14.71 29.46 32.15
N TYR A 186 15.19 30.16 31.11
CA TYR A 186 14.57 31.39 30.64
C TYR A 186 13.14 31.14 30.17
N LYS A 187 12.19 31.98 30.64
CA LYS A 187 10.76 31.87 30.37
C LYS A 187 10.18 33.24 30.03
N VAL A 188 9.25 33.26 29.08
CA VAL A 188 8.49 34.45 28.70
C VAL A 188 7.03 34.25 29.09
N TYR A 189 6.47 35.22 29.78
CA TYR A 189 5.08 35.28 30.19
C TYR A 189 4.38 36.44 29.48
N ILE A 190 3.15 36.22 29.02
CA ILE A 190 2.30 37.27 28.46
C ILE A 190 1.23 37.62 29.49
N PRO A 191 1.00 38.92 29.80
CA PRO A 191 -0.09 39.33 30.68
C PRO A 191 -1.43 38.75 30.21
N GLY A 192 -2.15 38.06 31.10
CA GLY A 192 -3.45 37.44 30.81
C GLY A 192 -3.41 35.95 30.42
N ILE A 193 -2.23 35.35 30.26
CA ILE A 193 -2.07 33.92 30.00
C ILE A 193 -1.50 33.23 31.26
N SER A 194 -2.14 32.15 31.71
CA SER A 194 -1.77 31.42 32.95
C SER A 194 -0.54 30.52 32.81
N PHE A 195 -0.03 30.34 31.59
CA PHE A 195 1.16 29.54 31.27
C PHE A 195 2.21 30.37 30.54
N HIS A 196 3.48 29.98 30.63
CA HIS A 196 4.56 30.61 29.87
C HIS A 196 4.41 30.27 28.39
N VAL A 197 4.58 31.26 27.52
CA VAL A 197 4.41 31.09 26.06
C VAL A 197 5.68 30.60 25.38
N PHE A 198 6.81 30.81 26.05
CA PHE A 198 8.12 30.40 25.58
C PHE A 198 8.99 30.04 26.78
N GLU A 199 9.78 29.00 26.60
CA GLU A 199 10.92 28.65 27.44
C GLU A 199 12.09 28.27 26.53
N THR A 200 13.33 28.28 27.00
CA THR A 200 14.51 27.98 26.15
C THR A 200 14.37 26.63 25.41
N MET A 201 13.77 25.64 26.06
CA MET A 201 13.48 24.33 25.48
C MET A 201 12.56 24.40 24.24
N SER A 202 11.72 25.45 24.15
CA SER A 202 10.81 25.68 23.03
C SER A 202 11.54 25.87 21.69
N ILE A 203 12.80 26.31 21.72
CA ILE A 203 13.64 26.42 20.51
C ILE A 203 13.79 25.05 19.84
N PHE A 204 13.86 23.98 20.63
CA PHE A 204 13.96 22.62 20.13
C PHE A 204 12.58 21.98 19.91
N THR A 205 11.62 22.19 20.82
CA THR A 205 10.33 21.47 20.80
C THR A 205 9.28 22.06 19.85
N MET A 206 9.27 23.39 19.61
CA MET A 206 8.31 23.98 18.65
C MET A 206 8.56 23.49 17.21
N PRO A 207 9.81 23.43 16.69
CA PRO A 207 10.08 22.84 15.38
C PRO A 207 9.71 21.36 15.29
N ILE A 208 9.92 20.58 16.36
CA ILE A 208 9.48 19.18 16.41
C ILE A 208 7.95 19.08 16.36
N THR A 209 7.25 19.98 17.05
CA THR A 209 5.78 20.05 17.01
C THR A 209 5.27 20.39 15.61
N LEU A 210 5.90 21.36 14.94
CA LEU A 210 5.58 21.69 13.54
C LEU A 210 5.88 20.51 12.61
N MET A 211 7.04 19.87 12.79
CA MET A 211 7.40 18.66 12.06
C MET A 211 6.34 17.57 12.27
N ALA A 212 5.86 17.34 13.49
CA ALA A 212 4.82 16.35 13.78
C ALA A 212 3.55 16.57 12.95
N ILE A 213 3.10 17.81 12.85
CA ILE A 213 1.93 18.17 12.03
C ILE A 213 2.24 17.93 10.55
N LEU A 214 3.36 18.46 10.06
CA LEU A 214 3.71 18.42 8.65
C LEU A 214 4.01 17.02 8.12
N THR A 215 4.64 16.15 8.91
CA THR A 215 4.90 14.75 8.53
C THR A 215 3.60 13.97 8.41
N ASN A 216 2.66 14.15 9.33
CA ASN A 216 1.37 13.45 9.27
C ASN A 216 0.49 13.96 8.13
N ILE A 217 0.45 15.28 7.89
CA ILE A 217 -0.20 15.85 6.70
C ILE A 217 0.44 15.28 5.42
N THR A 218 1.77 15.18 5.37
CA THR A 218 2.47 14.66 4.19
C THR A 218 2.17 13.18 3.96
N ALA A 219 2.09 12.36 5.01
CA ALA A 219 1.71 10.96 4.88
C ALA A 219 0.30 10.82 4.27
N VAL A 220 -0.67 11.62 4.74
CA VAL A 220 -2.03 11.63 4.17
C VAL A 220 -2.03 12.10 2.72
N LYS A 221 -1.28 13.16 2.39
CA LYS A 221 -1.16 13.64 1.00
C LYS A 221 -0.56 12.57 0.09
N ARG A 222 0.50 11.89 0.52
CA ARG A 222 1.10 10.77 -0.24
C ARG A 222 0.11 9.64 -0.45
N LEU A 223 -0.71 9.32 0.54
CA LEU A 223 -1.76 8.30 0.40
C LEU A 223 -2.80 8.71 -0.66
N GLN A 224 -3.20 9.98 -0.67
CA GLN A 224 -4.13 10.52 -1.67
C GLN A 224 -3.52 10.56 -3.08
N GLU A 225 -2.24 10.92 -3.20
CA GLU A 225 -1.48 10.87 -4.46
C GLU A 225 -1.37 9.44 -4.98
N ALA A 226 -1.04 8.49 -4.10
CA ALA A 226 -0.98 7.07 -4.44
C ALA A 226 -2.35 6.57 -4.94
N LYS A 227 -3.45 6.95 -4.28
CA LYS A 227 -4.80 6.63 -4.74
C LYS A 227 -5.05 7.12 -6.16
N LYS A 228 -4.76 8.39 -6.45
CA LYS A 228 -4.93 8.97 -7.80
C LYS A 228 -4.06 8.24 -8.84
N GLY A 229 -2.82 7.90 -8.48
CA GLY A 229 -1.92 7.16 -9.35
C GLY A 229 -2.43 5.75 -9.67
N LEU A 230 -2.96 5.04 -8.67
CA LEU A 230 -3.55 3.71 -8.85
C LEU A 230 -4.83 3.77 -9.70
N GLU A 231 -5.71 4.73 -9.46
CA GLU A 231 -6.91 4.94 -10.27
C GLU A 231 -6.56 5.25 -11.73
N ALA A 232 -5.51 6.06 -11.97
CA ALA A 232 -5.02 6.35 -13.31
C ALA A 232 -4.42 5.11 -14.00
N GLN A 233 -3.70 4.26 -13.26
CA GLN A 233 -3.20 2.98 -13.78
C GLN A 233 -4.34 2.06 -14.18
N GLU A 234 -5.34 1.87 -13.30
CA GLU A 234 -6.52 1.06 -13.62
C GLU A 234 -7.31 1.62 -14.82
N PHE A 235 -7.41 2.94 -14.94
CA PHE A 235 -8.05 3.58 -16.09
C PHE A 235 -7.26 3.36 -17.38
N ASN A 236 -5.93 3.49 -17.35
CA ASN A 236 -5.07 3.26 -18.51
C ASN A 236 -5.07 1.79 -18.95
N GLU A 237 -5.10 0.84 -18.01
CA GLU A 237 -5.29 -0.58 -18.32
C GLU A 237 -6.62 -0.81 -19.05
N ARG A 238 -7.72 -0.22 -18.56
CA ARG A 238 -9.04 -0.32 -19.24
C ARG A 238 -9.03 0.31 -20.64
N LYS A 239 -8.40 1.48 -20.80
CA LYS A 239 -8.32 2.18 -22.09
C LYS A 239 -7.41 1.46 -23.09
N GLY A 240 -6.30 0.89 -22.62
CA GLY A 240 -5.40 0.06 -23.40
C GLY A 240 -6.12 -1.18 -23.95
N ASN A 241 -6.86 -1.88 -23.08
CA ASN A 241 -7.71 -3.00 -23.50
C ASN A 241 -8.78 -2.57 -24.50
N ASN A 242 -9.46 -1.43 -24.29
CA ASN A 242 -10.45 -0.93 -25.25
C ASN A 242 -9.85 -0.54 -26.61
N LYS A 243 -8.66 0.08 -26.65
CA LYS A 243 -7.96 0.40 -27.91
C LYS A 243 -7.48 -0.87 -28.61
N ALA A 244 -6.95 -1.84 -27.88
CA ALA A 244 -6.56 -3.13 -28.44
C ALA A 244 -7.78 -3.86 -29.03
N ALA A 245 -8.93 -3.82 -28.34
CA ALA A 245 -10.20 -4.35 -28.84
C ALA A 245 -10.71 -3.59 -30.09
N LEU A 246 -10.55 -2.26 -30.13
CA LEU A 246 -10.97 -1.44 -31.28
C LEU A 246 -10.08 -1.69 -32.51
N ILE A 247 -8.76 -1.81 -32.34
CA ILE A 247 -7.82 -2.14 -33.42
C ILE A 247 -8.06 -3.57 -33.92
N ALA A 248 -8.27 -4.53 -33.02
CA ALA A 248 -8.66 -5.89 -33.39
C ALA A 248 -10.00 -5.92 -34.15
N GLY A 249 -10.97 -5.10 -33.73
CA GLY A 249 -12.26 -4.92 -34.40
C GLY A 249 -12.16 -4.26 -35.78
N LEU A 250 -11.27 -3.26 -35.96
CA LEU A 250 -11.01 -2.62 -37.25
C LEU A 250 -10.27 -3.55 -38.23
N VAL A 251 -9.36 -4.38 -37.74
CA VAL A 251 -8.72 -5.45 -38.55
C VAL A 251 -9.75 -6.51 -38.97
N LEU A 252 -10.76 -6.80 -38.14
CA LEU A 252 -11.88 -7.68 -38.48
C LEU A 252 -12.93 -7.02 -39.42
N MET A 253 -13.14 -5.71 -39.32
CA MET A 253 -14.03 -4.95 -40.22
C MET A 253 -13.43 -4.68 -41.60
N GLY A 254 -12.09 -4.65 -41.72
CA GLY A 254 -11.41 -4.61 -43.03
C GLY A 254 -11.65 -5.86 -43.89
N SER A 255 -12.15 -6.95 -43.30
CA SER A 255 -12.52 -8.19 -44.00
C SER A 255 -14.03 -8.35 -44.26
N LEU A 256 -14.87 -7.39 -43.87
CA LEU A 256 -16.33 -7.48 -44.04
C LEU A 256 -16.92 -6.24 -44.71
N THR A 257 -16.43 -5.90 -45.92
CA THR A 257 -17.23 -5.12 -46.87
C THR A 257 -18.33 -6.02 -47.42
N GLY A 258 -19.51 -5.95 -46.81
CA GLY A 258 -20.73 -6.50 -47.36
C GLY A 258 -21.62 -7.16 -46.33
N MET A 259 -22.44 -6.37 -45.63
CA MET A 259 -23.89 -6.60 -45.52
C MET A 259 -24.53 -5.71 -44.43
N LEU A 260 -25.56 -5.01 -44.89
CA LEU A 260 -26.80 -4.65 -44.18
C LEU A 260 -26.80 -3.46 -43.22
N SER A 261 -27.44 -2.39 -43.71
CA SER A 261 -28.18 -1.39 -42.95
C SER A 261 -29.23 -2.03 -42.04
N PHE A 262 -29.39 -1.57 -40.80
CA PHE A 262 -30.71 -1.43 -40.18
C PHE A 262 -30.76 -0.36 -39.08
N ASN A 263 -31.89 0.34 -39.12
CA ASN A 263 -32.40 1.50 -38.40
C ASN A 263 -32.02 1.73 -36.93
N ALA A 264 -31.81 3.01 -36.65
CA ALA A 264 -31.96 3.64 -35.34
C ALA A 264 -33.45 3.89 -35.04
N ASN A 265 -33.92 3.45 -33.87
CA ASN A 265 -34.85 4.14 -32.98
C ASN A 265 -35.32 3.21 -31.85
N ALA A 266 -35.12 3.62 -30.59
CA ALA A 266 -36.13 3.58 -29.52
C ALA A 266 -35.53 4.04 -28.18
N GLN A 267 -36.19 5.02 -27.56
CA GLN A 267 -35.97 5.51 -26.20
C GLN A 267 -36.34 4.49 -25.12
N GLY A 268 -35.68 4.58 -23.96
CA GLY A 268 -36.33 4.47 -22.65
C GLY A 268 -36.35 3.09 -21.97
N SER A 269 -35.28 2.75 -21.22
CA SER A 269 -35.35 2.07 -19.90
C SER A 269 -33.93 1.74 -19.37
N ASP A 270 -33.72 2.01 -18.07
CA ASP A 270 -32.68 1.51 -17.14
C ASP A 270 -31.27 1.17 -17.73
N PRO A 271 -30.19 1.94 -17.43
CA PRO A 271 -28.89 1.60 -17.99
C PRO A 271 -28.29 0.39 -17.27
N SER A 272 -28.28 -0.75 -17.95
CA SER A 272 -27.01 -1.33 -18.42
C SER A 272 -27.30 -2.30 -19.57
N PRO A 273 -27.07 -1.89 -20.84
CA PRO A 273 -27.23 -2.74 -22.02
C PRO A 273 -26.01 -3.65 -22.21
N ILE A 274 -25.41 -4.13 -21.12
CA ILE A 274 -24.20 -4.95 -21.17
C ILE A 274 -24.65 -6.40 -21.36
N THR A 275 -24.54 -6.92 -22.58
CA THR A 275 -24.71 -8.34 -22.85
C THR A 275 -23.51 -9.10 -22.28
N PHE A 276 -23.76 -9.98 -21.31
CA PHE A 276 -22.71 -10.78 -20.69
C PHE A 276 -22.42 -12.03 -21.54
N PRO A 277 -21.15 -12.32 -21.84
CA PRO A 277 -20.79 -13.55 -22.55
C PRO A 277 -20.98 -14.77 -21.66
N THR A 278 -21.48 -15.86 -22.23
CA THR A 278 -21.50 -17.16 -21.57
C THR A 278 -20.16 -17.86 -21.80
N PRO A 279 -19.44 -18.28 -20.75
CA PRO A 279 -18.23 -19.08 -20.92
C PRO A 279 -18.48 -20.35 -21.72
N LYS A 280 -17.61 -20.62 -22.70
CA LYS A 280 -17.62 -21.82 -23.54
C LYS A 280 -16.26 -22.53 -23.40
N ASP A 281 -16.25 -23.83 -23.62
CA ASP A 281 -15.03 -24.66 -23.74
C ASP A 281 -14.13 -24.70 -22.48
N ILE A 282 -14.75 -24.62 -21.29
CA ILE A 282 -14.05 -24.81 -20.01
C ILE A 282 -14.40 -26.20 -19.46
N SER A 283 -13.45 -27.13 -19.54
CA SER A 283 -13.59 -28.46 -18.95
C SER A 283 -13.79 -28.35 -17.43
N ASP A 284 -14.66 -29.18 -16.87
CA ASP A 284 -14.91 -29.25 -15.43
C ASP A 284 -15.29 -27.90 -14.77
N GLN A 285 -15.94 -27.02 -15.53
CA GLN A 285 -16.53 -25.81 -14.98
C GLN A 285 -17.65 -26.19 -14.01
N LEU A 286 -17.58 -25.69 -12.79
CA LEU A 286 -18.61 -25.88 -11.78
C LEU A 286 -19.71 -24.83 -11.93
N PHE A 287 -19.31 -23.55 -11.89
CA PHE A 287 -20.19 -22.40 -12.11
C PHE A 287 -19.35 -21.16 -12.39
N TYR A 288 -20.00 -20.05 -12.75
CA TYR A 288 -19.31 -18.78 -12.99
C TYR A 288 -20.01 -17.59 -12.34
N LEU A 289 -19.24 -16.54 -12.08
CA LEU A 289 -19.71 -15.32 -11.44
C LEU A 289 -19.47 -14.10 -12.34
N GLN A 290 -20.50 -13.29 -12.52
CA GLN A 290 -20.49 -12.05 -13.28
C GLN A 290 -20.98 -10.89 -12.40
N ARG A 291 -20.59 -9.66 -12.74
CA ARG A 291 -21.01 -8.47 -11.99
C ARG A 291 -21.03 -7.21 -12.84
N ASP A 292 -21.89 -6.27 -12.49
CA ASP A 292 -21.80 -4.94 -13.08
C ASP A 292 -20.59 -4.15 -12.54
N PRO A 293 -20.00 -3.24 -13.34
CA PRO A 293 -20.18 -3.05 -14.79
C PRO A 293 -19.18 -3.90 -15.63
N ASN A 294 -18.65 -5.01 -15.09
CA ASN A 294 -17.51 -5.73 -15.65
C ASN A 294 -17.96 -7.03 -16.35
N THR A 295 -17.81 -7.10 -17.67
CA THR A 295 -18.13 -8.28 -18.49
C THR A 295 -17.19 -9.46 -18.28
N ASN A 296 -16.01 -9.24 -17.70
CA ASN A 296 -15.12 -10.33 -17.34
C ASN A 296 -15.81 -11.24 -16.33
N THR A 297 -15.59 -12.53 -16.50
CA THR A 297 -16.30 -13.55 -15.75
C THR A 297 -15.33 -14.29 -14.85
N ILE A 298 -15.73 -14.55 -13.61
CA ILE A 298 -14.94 -15.40 -12.71
C ILE A 298 -15.41 -16.82 -12.90
N ILE A 299 -14.47 -17.71 -13.19
CA ILE A 299 -14.74 -19.13 -13.39
C ILE A 299 -14.34 -19.88 -12.13
N CYS A 300 -15.25 -20.71 -11.65
CA CYS A 300 -14.96 -21.69 -10.60
C CYS A 300 -14.89 -23.06 -11.29
N GLN A 301 -13.67 -23.60 -11.39
CA GLN A 301 -13.38 -24.86 -12.07
C GLN A 301 -12.99 -25.91 -11.03
N LEU A 302 -13.38 -27.17 -11.24
CA LEU A 302 -12.92 -28.27 -10.41
C LEU A 302 -11.39 -28.41 -10.52
N ASN A 303 -10.71 -28.55 -9.39
CA ASN A 303 -9.27 -28.79 -9.36
C ASN A 303 -8.99 -30.28 -9.17
N VAL A 304 -8.57 -30.93 -10.24
CA VAL A 304 -8.20 -32.35 -10.26
C VAL A 304 -6.70 -32.50 -10.47
N ASP A 305 -6.12 -33.54 -9.88
CA ASP A 305 -4.73 -33.91 -10.12
C ASP A 305 -4.56 -34.66 -11.46
N LYS A 306 -3.32 -35.09 -11.75
CA LYS A 306 -2.99 -35.83 -12.98
C LYS A 306 -3.69 -37.20 -13.09
N HIS A 307 -4.24 -37.72 -11.99
CA HIS A 307 -4.96 -38.99 -11.93
C HIS A 307 -6.49 -38.78 -11.94
N GLY A 308 -6.96 -37.53 -12.02
CA GLY A 308 -8.38 -37.19 -12.02
C GLY A 308 -9.01 -37.16 -10.62
N GLU A 309 -8.20 -37.24 -9.54
CA GLU A 309 -8.70 -37.09 -8.18
C GLU A 309 -8.79 -35.62 -7.78
N VAL A 310 -9.85 -35.25 -7.07
CA VAL A 310 -10.06 -33.87 -6.61
C VAL A 310 -9.03 -33.51 -5.55
N ASN A 311 -8.36 -32.37 -5.72
CA ASN A 311 -7.41 -31.86 -4.74
C ASN A 311 -8.12 -31.56 -3.41
N LYS A 312 -7.72 -32.24 -2.33
CA LYS A 312 -8.40 -32.16 -1.03
C LYS A 312 -8.19 -30.83 -0.30
N GLU A 313 -7.12 -30.10 -0.59
CA GLU A 313 -6.81 -28.81 0.05
C GLU A 313 -7.43 -27.64 -0.70
N GLN A 314 -7.42 -27.71 -2.03
CA GLN A 314 -7.98 -26.70 -2.92
C GLN A 314 -8.81 -27.36 -4.02
N PRO A 315 -10.05 -27.81 -3.73
CA PRO A 315 -10.88 -28.57 -4.68
C PRO A 315 -11.43 -27.71 -5.82
N VAL A 316 -11.32 -26.37 -5.73
CA VAL A 316 -11.81 -25.44 -6.75
C VAL A 316 -10.72 -24.45 -7.11
N ASN A 317 -10.37 -24.39 -8.39
CA ASN A 317 -9.55 -23.34 -8.94
C ASN A 317 -10.44 -22.17 -9.39
N VAL A 318 -10.04 -20.95 -9.04
CA VAL A 318 -10.79 -19.73 -9.36
C VAL A 318 -9.91 -18.78 -10.14
N PHE A 319 -10.37 -18.40 -11.33
CA PHE A 319 -9.63 -17.52 -12.24
C PHE A 319 -10.57 -16.59 -13.02
N TRP A 320 -10.02 -15.52 -13.59
CA TRP A 320 -10.72 -14.64 -14.50
C TRP A 320 -10.72 -15.19 -15.91
N MET A 321 -11.89 -15.10 -16.54
CA MET A 321 -12.06 -15.08 -17.97
C MET A 321 -12.22 -13.64 -18.46
N ARG A 322 -11.21 -13.14 -19.20
CA ARG A 322 -11.19 -11.78 -19.73
C ARG A 322 -11.64 -11.73 -21.20
N TYR A 323 -12.88 -11.33 -21.44
CA TYR A 323 -13.43 -11.25 -22.80
C TYR A 323 -12.97 -10.02 -23.58
N GLY A 324 -12.50 -8.98 -22.88
CA GLY A 324 -11.81 -7.85 -23.53
C GLY A 324 -10.46 -8.22 -24.15
N ASP A 325 -9.84 -9.32 -23.69
CA ASP A 325 -8.49 -9.77 -24.06
C ASP A 325 -8.56 -11.13 -24.79
N LYS A 326 -9.35 -11.23 -25.86
CA LYS A 326 -9.55 -12.47 -26.68
C LYS A 326 -10.03 -13.71 -25.92
N GLY A 327 -10.51 -13.56 -24.70
CA GLY A 327 -10.91 -14.70 -23.90
C GLY A 327 -9.75 -15.40 -23.19
N GLU A 328 -8.71 -14.67 -22.76
CA GLU A 328 -7.64 -15.25 -21.95
C GLU A 328 -8.05 -15.58 -20.50
N LYS A 329 -7.52 -16.71 -20.01
CA LYS A 329 -7.57 -17.12 -18.60
C LYS A 329 -6.48 -16.38 -17.82
N LYS A 330 -6.85 -15.73 -16.71
CA LYS A 330 -5.91 -15.03 -15.82
C LYS A 330 -6.16 -15.36 -14.36
N GLU A 331 -5.11 -15.67 -13.62
CA GLU A 331 -5.18 -15.95 -12.18
C GLU A 331 -5.71 -14.75 -11.36
N LEU A 332 -6.38 -15.06 -10.25
CA LEU A 332 -6.75 -14.06 -9.25
C LEU A 332 -5.50 -13.51 -8.56
N SER A 333 -5.44 -12.18 -8.36
CA SER A 333 -4.40 -11.59 -7.52
C SER A 333 -4.55 -12.04 -6.06
N TYR A 334 -3.47 -11.97 -5.28
CA TYR A 334 -3.48 -12.36 -3.86
C TYR A 334 -4.60 -11.66 -3.07
N ILE A 335 -4.82 -10.36 -3.35
CA ILE A 335 -5.86 -9.57 -2.70
C ILE A 335 -7.26 -10.05 -3.10
N GLN A 336 -7.51 -10.26 -4.40
CA GLN A 336 -8.80 -10.73 -4.89
C GLN A 336 -9.14 -12.11 -4.34
N ARG A 337 -8.14 -13.00 -4.26
CA ARG A 337 -8.29 -14.34 -3.70
C ARG A 337 -8.56 -14.30 -2.20
N LYS A 338 -7.90 -13.42 -1.44
CA LYS A 338 -8.03 -13.41 0.03
C LYS A 338 -9.29 -12.69 0.54
N PHE A 339 -9.76 -11.66 -0.18
CA PHE A 339 -10.81 -10.76 0.32
C PHE A 339 -12.07 -10.70 -0.53
N ALA A 340 -12.05 -11.13 -1.79
CA ALA A 340 -13.20 -11.02 -2.70
C ALA A 340 -13.72 -12.38 -3.17
N TYR A 341 -13.07 -12.95 -4.19
CA TYR A 341 -13.58 -14.05 -4.99
C TYR A 341 -12.96 -15.41 -4.68
N GLY A 342 -12.06 -15.48 -3.69
CA GLY A 342 -11.53 -16.77 -3.28
C GLY A 342 -12.62 -17.64 -2.70
N ILE A 343 -12.43 -18.95 -2.86
CA ILE A 343 -13.25 -19.97 -2.25
C ILE A 343 -12.47 -20.60 -1.10
N ILE A 344 -13.06 -20.53 0.09
CA ILE A 344 -12.63 -21.28 1.26
C ILE A 344 -13.31 -22.65 1.16
N SER A 345 -12.54 -23.72 1.29
CA SER A 345 -13.06 -25.08 1.28
C SER A 345 -12.86 -25.76 2.64
N LYS A 346 -13.81 -26.62 3.02
CA LYS A 346 -13.73 -27.50 4.18
C LYS A 346 -14.12 -28.91 3.75
N ASN A 347 -13.23 -29.87 3.93
CA ASN A 347 -13.50 -31.27 3.61
C ASN A 347 -14.50 -31.86 4.62
N MET A 348 -15.57 -32.48 4.13
CA MET A 348 -16.63 -33.10 4.94
C MET A 348 -16.55 -34.63 4.98
N GLY A 349 -15.58 -35.23 4.29
CA GLY A 349 -15.49 -36.68 4.09
C GLY A 349 -16.34 -37.17 2.91
N ASN A 350 -16.14 -38.43 2.49
CA ASN A 350 -16.88 -39.08 1.40
C ASN A 350 -16.87 -38.30 0.06
N GLY A 351 -15.79 -37.55 -0.21
CA GLY A 351 -15.65 -36.73 -1.41
C GLY A 351 -16.58 -35.50 -1.46
N GLN A 352 -17.10 -35.06 -0.32
CA GLN A 352 -17.91 -33.85 -0.20
C GLN A 352 -17.09 -32.70 0.39
N PHE A 353 -17.25 -31.50 -0.17
CA PHE A 353 -16.59 -30.29 0.32
C PHE A 353 -17.61 -29.17 0.52
N GLU A 354 -17.53 -28.51 1.66
CA GLU A 354 -18.23 -27.25 1.89
C GLU A 354 -17.39 -26.11 1.31
N LEU A 355 -18.01 -25.26 0.50
CA LEU A 355 -17.40 -24.13 -0.18
C LEU A 355 -18.06 -22.83 0.29
N ARG A 356 -17.25 -21.81 0.57
CA ARG A 356 -17.73 -20.46 0.90
C ARG A 356 -16.89 -19.41 0.19
N PHE A 357 -17.53 -18.36 -0.30
CA PHE A 357 -16.78 -17.19 -0.78
C PHE A 357 -16.11 -16.47 0.40
N THR A 358 -14.89 -15.99 0.18
CA THR A 358 -14.15 -15.18 1.18
C THR A 358 -14.91 -13.93 1.60
N SER A 359 -15.62 -13.31 0.65
CA SER A 359 -16.40 -12.08 0.85
C SER A 359 -17.79 -12.32 1.44
N HIS A 360 -18.36 -13.52 1.31
CA HIS A 360 -19.72 -13.79 1.74
C HIS A 360 -19.85 -15.19 2.36
N LYS A 361 -19.60 -15.25 3.67
CA LYS A 361 -19.59 -16.50 4.44
C LYS A 361 -20.98 -17.04 4.77
N LYS A 362 -22.06 -16.27 4.55
CA LYS A 362 -23.43 -16.62 4.97
C LYS A 362 -24.17 -17.56 4.01
N LEU A 363 -23.62 -17.80 2.81
CA LEU A 363 -24.17 -18.73 1.83
C LEU A 363 -23.20 -19.91 1.64
N PRO A 364 -23.36 -21.02 2.39
CA PRO A 364 -22.59 -22.22 2.16
C PRO A 364 -23.03 -22.88 0.85
N MET A 365 -22.06 -23.35 0.09
CA MET A 365 -22.25 -24.15 -1.11
C MET A 365 -21.59 -25.51 -0.88
N TYR A 366 -22.02 -26.55 -1.58
CA TYR A 366 -21.54 -27.91 -1.38
C TYR A 366 -21.10 -28.49 -2.71
N LEU A 367 -19.84 -28.90 -2.78
CA LEU A 367 -19.28 -29.65 -3.90
C LEU A 367 -19.45 -31.13 -3.63
N ASN A 368 -20.22 -31.80 -4.46
CA ASN A 368 -20.42 -33.25 -4.38
C ASN A 368 -20.68 -33.85 -5.76
N LYS A 369 -20.44 -35.15 -5.87
CA LYS A 369 -20.74 -35.91 -7.08
C LYS A 369 -22.26 -36.03 -7.23
N SER A 370 -22.80 -35.64 -8.38
CA SER A 370 -24.22 -35.81 -8.69
C SER A 370 -24.52 -37.29 -8.98
N GLY A 371 -25.68 -37.74 -8.51
CA GLY A 371 -26.17 -39.09 -8.78
C GLY A 371 -26.59 -39.30 -10.24
N ALA A 372 -26.92 -38.22 -10.96
CA ALA A 372 -27.46 -38.29 -12.32
C ALA A 372 -26.37 -38.52 -13.39
N ASP A 373 -25.26 -37.79 -13.31
CA ASP A 373 -24.21 -37.81 -14.33
C ASP A 373 -22.83 -38.26 -13.80
N LYS A 374 -22.76 -38.60 -12.50
CA LYS A 374 -21.52 -38.98 -11.81
C LYS A 374 -20.41 -37.91 -11.93
N LYS A 375 -20.73 -36.63 -12.18
CA LYS A 375 -19.76 -35.52 -12.19
C LYS A 375 -19.87 -34.69 -10.92
N TYR A 376 -18.82 -33.95 -10.60
CA TYR A 376 -18.83 -33.00 -9.49
C TYR A 376 -19.58 -31.74 -9.87
N HIS A 377 -20.53 -31.36 -9.02
CA HIS A 377 -21.32 -30.14 -9.16
C HIS A 377 -21.37 -29.39 -7.84
N VAL A 378 -21.64 -28.09 -7.91
CA VAL A 378 -21.81 -27.24 -6.73
C VAL A 378 -23.28 -26.98 -6.50
N PHE A 379 -23.75 -27.28 -5.30
CA PHE A 379 -25.14 -27.09 -4.89
C PHE A 379 -25.23 -26.02 -3.81
N ALA A 380 -26.30 -25.22 -3.85
CA ALA A 380 -26.65 -24.28 -2.79
C ALA A 380 -28.12 -24.41 -2.43
N THR A 381 -28.47 -24.14 -1.18
CA THR A 381 -29.86 -24.04 -0.74
C THR A 381 -30.23 -22.57 -0.65
N ILE A 382 -31.13 -22.13 -1.53
CA ILE A 382 -31.61 -20.74 -1.59
C ILE A 382 -33.13 -20.78 -1.48
N ASN A 383 -33.70 -20.01 -0.55
CA ASN A 383 -35.15 -20.00 -0.29
C ASN A 383 -35.75 -21.42 -0.07
N ASN A 384 -35.06 -22.25 0.72
CA ASN A 384 -35.40 -23.67 0.97
C ASN A 384 -35.40 -24.59 -0.26
N LYS A 385 -34.89 -24.15 -1.42
CA LYS A 385 -34.72 -24.98 -2.61
C LYS A 385 -33.26 -25.33 -2.80
N LYS A 386 -32.96 -26.61 -2.98
CA LYS A 386 -31.61 -27.08 -3.31
C LYS A 386 -31.42 -27.01 -4.82
N MET A 387 -30.48 -26.20 -5.27
CA MET A 387 -30.19 -26.01 -6.69
C MET A 387 -28.72 -26.26 -7.00
N GLN A 388 -28.46 -26.87 -8.15
CA GLN A 388 -27.13 -26.94 -8.76
C GLN A 388 -26.82 -25.60 -9.42
N LEU A 389 -25.71 -24.97 -9.03
CA LEU A 389 -25.34 -23.63 -9.49
C LEU A 389 -24.79 -23.66 -10.92
N GLU A 390 -25.22 -22.69 -11.74
CA GLU A 390 -24.64 -22.43 -13.06
C GLU A 390 -24.02 -21.04 -13.13
N ARG A 391 -24.76 -20.02 -12.68
CA ARG A 391 -24.34 -18.61 -12.74
C ARG A 391 -24.73 -17.85 -11.48
N ILE A 392 -23.81 -17.05 -10.96
CA ILE A 392 -24.07 -16.02 -9.96
C ILE A 392 -23.84 -14.66 -10.62
N PHE A 393 -24.80 -13.74 -10.47
CA PHE A 393 -24.72 -12.40 -11.02
C PHE A 393 -24.94 -11.34 -9.94
N LEU A 394 -24.03 -10.37 -9.84
CA LEU A 394 -24.13 -9.27 -8.89
C LEU A 394 -24.51 -7.98 -9.61
N ARG A 395 -25.69 -7.44 -9.29
CA ARG A 395 -26.08 -6.09 -9.72
C ARG A 395 -25.48 -5.09 -8.75
N ILE A 396 -24.54 -4.27 -9.23
CA ILE A 396 -23.87 -3.25 -8.43
C ILE A 396 -24.32 -1.88 -8.91
N GLU A 397 -24.80 -1.04 -7.99
CA GLU A 397 -25.28 0.32 -8.27
C GLU A 397 -24.56 1.32 -7.36
N GLY A 398 -23.40 1.78 -7.82
CA GLY A 398 -22.53 2.68 -7.06
C GLY A 398 -21.67 1.97 -5.99
N GLY A 399 -21.20 2.73 -5.00
CA GLY A 399 -20.26 2.26 -3.99
C GLY A 399 -18.79 2.44 -4.37
N THR A 400 -17.89 1.98 -3.51
CA THR A 400 -16.44 2.00 -3.76
C THR A 400 -15.95 0.64 -4.25
N PHE A 401 -14.75 0.56 -4.82
CA PHE A 401 -14.19 -0.72 -5.27
C PHE A 401 -14.16 -1.80 -4.17
N TRP A 402 -13.91 -1.39 -2.93
CA TRP A 402 -13.85 -2.27 -1.76
C TRP A 402 -15.21 -2.54 -1.12
N PHE A 403 -16.15 -1.60 -1.27
CA PHE A 403 -17.50 -1.69 -0.74
C PHE A 403 -18.50 -1.32 -1.85
N PRO A 404 -18.68 -2.20 -2.84
CA PRO A 404 -19.66 -1.98 -3.88
C PRO A 404 -21.06 -2.04 -3.29
N ASN A 405 -21.94 -1.15 -3.74
CA ASN A 405 -23.34 -1.20 -3.32
C ASN A 405 -24.07 -2.25 -4.17
N VAL A 406 -24.20 -3.46 -3.63
CA VAL A 406 -24.83 -4.59 -4.33
C VAL A 406 -26.34 -4.49 -4.15
N LYS A 407 -27.07 -4.15 -5.22
CA LYS A 407 -28.54 -4.03 -5.20
C LYS A 407 -29.22 -5.38 -5.00
N TYR A 408 -28.72 -6.39 -5.71
CA TYR A 408 -29.15 -7.78 -5.55
C TYR A 408 -28.12 -8.75 -6.14
N VAL A 409 -28.20 -10.00 -5.69
CA VAL A 409 -27.51 -11.14 -6.27
C VAL A 409 -28.55 -12.03 -6.94
N GLU A 410 -28.36 -12.32 -8.21
CA GLU A 410 -29.17 -13.28 -8.96
C GLU A 410 -28.39 -14.58 -9.10
N ILE A 411 -29.03 -15.69 -8.75
CA ILE A 411 -28.44 -17.01 -8.80
C ILE A 411 -29.28 -17.86 -9.74
N LYS A 412 -28.64 -18.36 -10.79
CA LYS A 412 -29.25 -19.23 -11.79
C LYS A 412 -28.63 -20.63 -11.70
N GLY A 413 -29.47 -21.64 -11.84
CA GLY A 413 -29.09 -23.04 -11.76
C GLY A 413 -30.21 -23.97 -12.19
N VAL A 414 -30.04 -25.26 -11.92
CA VAL A 414 -31.08 -26.28 -12.12
C VAL A 414 -31.52 -26.87 -10.79
N ASP A 415 -32.79 -27.29 -10.69
CA ASP A 415 -33.29 -27.97 -9.50
C ASP A 415 -32.55 -29.30 -9.30
N ALA A 416 -32.08 -29.55 -8.08
CA ALA A 416 -31.36 -30.79 -7.78
C ALA A 416 -32.25 -32.05 -7.87
N SER A 417 -33.57 -31.89 -7.75
CA SER A 417 -34.55 -32.97 -7.83
C SER A 417 -35.09 -33.18 -9.25
N GLU A 418 -35.08 -32.11 -10.06
CA GLU A 418 -35.60 -32.10 -11.44
C GLU A 418 -34.63 -31.33 -12.36
N PRO A 419 -33.58 -31.99 -12.88
CA PRO A 419 -32.49 -31.31 -13.61
C PRO A 419 -32.91 -30.60 -14.91
N SER A 420 -34.10 -30.88 -15.44
CA SER A 420 -34.69 -30.19 -16.59
C SER A 420 -35.26 -28.81 -16.25
N LYS A 421 -35.44 -28.51 -14.96
CA LYS A 421 -36.05 -27.26 -14.49
C LYS A 421 -34.98 -26.25 -14.10
N THR A 422 -34.85 -25.19 -14.90
CA THR A 422 -34.01 -24.03 -14.55
C THR A 422 -34.68 -23.19 -13.47
N LEU A 423 -33.91 -22.87 -12.42
CA LEU A 423 -34.31 -21.98 -11.33
C LEU A 423 -33.47 -20.69 -11.38
N VAL A 424 -34.15 -19.55 -11.18
CA VAL A 424 -33.50 -18.24 -11.01
C VAL A 424 -34.05 -17.62 -9.73
N GLU A 425 -33.18 -17.39 -8.77
CA GLU A 425 -33.52 -16.81 -7.47
C GLU A 425 -32.75 -15.50 -7.29
N ARG A 426 -33.39 -14.49 -6.70
CA ARG A 426 -32.78 -13.17 -6.43
C ARG A 426 -32.77 -12.88 -4.94
N ILE A 427 -31.61 -12.54 -4.43
CA ILE A 427 -31.39 -12.17 -3.03
C ILE A 427 -31.04 -10.68 -3.00
N LYS A 428 -31.85 -9.87 -2.31
CA LYS A 428 -31.47 -8.48 -2.00
C LYS A 428 -30.42 -8.49 -0.89
N VAL A 429 -29.36 -7.69 -1.06
CA VAL A 429 -28.19 -7.64 -0.17
C VAL A 429 -28.20 -6.34 0.61
#